data_AF-A0A7Y3J2E6-F1
#
_entry.id   AF-A0A7Y3J2E6-F1
#
_cell.length_a   1.000
_cell.length_b   1.000
_cell.length_c   1.000
_cell.angle_alpha   90.00
_cell.angle_beta   90.00
_cell.angle_gamma   90.00
#
_symmetry.space_group_name_H-M   'P 1'
#
loop_
_entity.id
_entity.type
_entity.pdbx_description
1 polymer ?
#
loop_
_entity_poly.entity_id
_entity_poly.type
_entity_poly.pdbx_seq_one_letter_code
_entity_poly.pdbx_strand_id
1 'polypeptide(L)' 'MDNKKSPSPKTPAKKAATKKASATAPALEDFLREVESKAYELFLERTRTSATGDSLTDWLQAEELVKKAHNL' A
#
# COMPACT_ATOMS: atom_id res chain seq x y z
N MET A 1 -26.60 -30.37 -26.19
CA MET A 1 -25.47 -29.41 -26.18
C MET A 1 -24.52 -29.87 -25.10
N ASP A 2 -23.51 -30.62 -25.55
CA ASP A 2 -22.62 -31.42 -24.74
C ASP A 2 -21.54 -30.61 -24.02
N ASN A 3 -21.24 -31.10 -22.82
CA ASN A 3 -20.26 -30.69 -21.84
C ASN A 3 -18.85 -30.37 -22.41
N LYS A 4 -18.28 -29.21 -22.05
CA LYS A 4 -16.83 -29.06 -21.87
C LYS A 4 -16.51 -28.46 -20.49
N LYS A 5 -15.87 -29.30 -19.69
CA LYS A 5 -15.43 -29.10 -18.31
C LYS A 5 -14.02 -28.52 -18.26
N SER A 6 -13.86 -27.45 -17.48
CA SER A 6 -12.67 -27.05 -16.69
C SER A 6 -11.39 -26.56 -17.42
N PRO A 7 -10.36 -26.09 -16.68
CA PRO A 7 -10.33 -25.01 -15.69
C PRO A 7 -9.15 -24.03 -15.97
N SER A 8 -9.08 -22.88 -15.31
CA SER A 8 -7.88 -22.02 -15.35
C SER A 8 -7.55 -21.47 -13.96
N PRO A 9 -6.27 -21.20 -13.68
CA PRO A 9 -5.51 -21.99 -12.70
C PRO A 9 -5.51 -21.42 -11.29
N LYS A 10 -5.50 -22.32 -10.30
CA LYS A 10 -5.00 -22.05 -8.95
C LYS A 10 -3.47 -21.91 -9.04
N THR A 11 -2.95 -20.72 -8.82
CA THR A 11 -1.53 -20.53 -8.50
C THR A 11 -1.36 -20.50 -6.98
N PRO A 12 -0.54 -21.39 -6.39
CA PRO A 12 -0.26 -21.42 -4.96
C PRO A 12 0.94 -20.54 -4.58
N ALA A 13 0.99 -20.16 -3.30
CA ALA A 13 2.14 -19.64 -2.55
C ALA A 13 2.58 -18.20 -2.89
N LYS A 14 2.87 -17.33 -1.91
CA LYS A 14 3.63 -17.60 -0.68
C LYS A 14 3.11 -16.79 0.50
N LYS A 15 2.80 -17.49 1.61
CA LYS A 15 2.99 -16.94 2.95
C LYS A 15 4.49 -16.68 3.12
N ALA A 16 4.90 -15.43 3.18
CA ALA A 16 6.20 -15.06 3.71
C ALA A 16 5.98 -14.56 5.15
N ALA A 17 6.17 -15.47 6.10
CA ALA A 17 6.27 -15.10 7.50
C ALA A 17 7.60 -14.37 7.73
N THR A 18 7.48 -13.12 8.18
CA THR A 18 8.29 -12.43 9.19
C THR A 18 9.80 -12.67 9.16
N LYS A 19 10.54 -11.70 8.61
CA LYS A 19 11.78 -11.24 9.25
C LYS A 19 11.46 -9.91 9.94
N LYS A 20 11.38 -9.93 11.27
CA LYS A 20 11.53 -8.71 12.07
C LYS A 20 12.97 -8.24 11.85
N ALA A 21 13.17 -7.34 10.91
CA ALA A 21 14.44 -6.64 10.76
C ALA A 21 14.63 -5.76 12.00
N SER A 22 15.82 -5.83 12.57
CA SER A 22 16.33 -4.88 13.56
C SER A 22 16.11 -3.45 13.05
N ALA A 23 15.67 -2.55 13.94
CA ALA A 23 15.36 -1.14 13.70
C ALA A 23 16.55 -0.37 13.09
N THR A 24 16.78 -0.61 11.81
CA THR A 24 17.60 0.20 10.92
C THR A 24 16.58 1.04 10.17
N ALA A 25 16.80 2.36 10.10
CA ALA A 25 15.90 3.25 9.37
C ALA A 25 15.54 2.64 8.00
N PRO A 26 14.27 2.73 7.55
CA PRO A 26 13.88 2.19 6.27
C PRO A 26 14.79 2.75 5.18
N ALA A 27 15.18 1.90 4.21
CA ALA A 27 15.88 2.40 3.04
C ALA A 27 15.01 3.48 2.38
N LEU A 28 15.64 4.57 1.90
CA LEU A 28 14.91 5.71 1.33
C LEU A 28 13.86 5.28 0.30
N GLU A 29 14.21 4.32 -0.56
CA GLU A 29 13.30 3.78 -1.57
C GLU A 29 12.09 3.06 -0.98
N ASP A 30 12.26 2.32 0.11
CA ASP A 30 11.16 1.65 0.79
C ASP A 30 10.23 2.67 1.45
N PHE A 31 10.80 3.72 2.06
CA PHE A 31 10.05 4.83 2.62
C PHE A 31 9.22 5.54 1.54
N LEU A 32 9.84 5.90 0.40
CA LEU A 32 9.16 6.61 -0.69
C LEU A 32 8.01 5.78 -1.29
N ARG A 33 8.21 4.47 -1.48
CA ARG A 33 7.16 3.58 -1.97
C ARG A 33 5.99 3.47 -1.00
N GLU A 34 6.26 3.47 0.30
CA GLU A 34 5.21 3.41 1.31
C GLU A 34 4.42 4.72 1.38
N VAL A 35 5.10 5.87 1.26
CA VAL A 35 4.44 7.18 1.14
C VAL A 35 3.57 7.26 -0.10
N GLU A 36 4.06 6.81 -1.26
CA GLU A 36 3.29 6.77 -2.51
C GLU A 36 2.03 5.91 -2.37
N SER A 37 2.17 4.69 -1.83
CA SER A 37 1.03 3.80 -1.59
C SER A 37 0.01 4.46 -0.66
N LYS A 38 0.46 5.14 0.40
CA LYS A 38 -0.42 5.77 1.37
C LYS A 38 -1.11 7.02 0.82
N ALA A 39 -0.42 7.82 0.02
CA ALA A 39 -0.99 8.99 -0.65
C ALA A 39 -2.09 8.57 -1.62
N TYR A 40 -1.89 7.46 -2.34
CA TYR A 40 -2.90 6.92 -3.23
C TYR A 40 -4.14 6.41 -2.48
N GLU A 41 -3.97 5.75 -1.34
CA GLU A 41 -5.10 5.35 -0.47
C GLU A 41 -5.91 6.58 -0.02
N LEU A 42 -5.25 7.66 0.41
CA LEU A 42 -5.89 8.90 0.83
C LEU A 42 -6.64 9.58 -0.33
N PHE A 43 -6.04 9.61 -1.52
CA PHE A 43 -6.70 10.10 -2.73
C PHE A 43 -7.98 9.31 -3.03
N LEU A 44 -7.92 7.97 -2.97
CA LEU A 44 -9.09 7.11 -3.19
C LEU A 44 -10.18 7.36 -2.15
N GLU A 45 -9.79 7.51 -0.88
CA GLU A 45 -10.73 7.82 0.21
C GLU A 45 -11.38 9.20 0.02
N ARG A 46 -10.60 10.23 -0.31
CA ARG A 46 -11.09 11.59 -0.60
C ARG A 46 -12.06 11.57 -1.78
N THR A 47 -11.71 10.87 -2.85
CA THR A 47 -12.57 10.73 -4.04
C THR A 47 -13.86 9.99 -3.70
N ARG A 48 -13.79 8.92 -2.89
CA ARG A 48 -14.96 8.14 -2.46
C ARG A 48 -15.90 8.94 -1.57
N THR A 49 -15.35 9.78 -0.68
CA THR A 49 -16.12 10.58 0.29
C THR A 49 -16.51 11.95 -0.24
N SER A 50 -16.05 12.32 -1.44
CA SER A 50 -16.18 13.69 -1.98
C SER A 50 -15.63 14.75 -1.02
N ALA A 51 -14.63 14.39 -0.22
CA ALA A 51 -14.00 15.30 0.73
C ALA A 51 -13.19 16.37 0.00
N THR A 52 -13.13 17.57 0.58
CA THR A 52 -12.32 18.67 0.07
C THR A 52 -10.85 18.41 0.32
N GLY A 53 -10.00 18.72 -0.65
CA GLY A 53 -8.56 18.53 -0.57
C GLY A 53 -7.95 18.37 -1.96
N ASP A 54 -6.63 18.30 -2.01
CA ASP A 54 -5.85 18.10 -3.22
C ASP A 54 -4.82 16.98 -3.04
N SER A 55 -4.19 16.59 -4.15
CA SER A 55 -3.15 15.56 -4.12
C SER A 55 -1.99 15.95 -3.21
N LEU A 56 -1.60 17.23 -3.16
CA LEU A 56 -0.51 17.68 -2.30
C LEU A 56 -0.81 17.40 -0.82
N THR A 57 -2.04 17.67 -0.37
CA THR A 57 -2.49 17.37 0.99
C THR A 57 -2.45 15.86 1.25
N ASP A 58 -2.91 15.05 0.30
CA ASP A 58 -2.87 13.57 0.38
C ASP A 58 -1.41 13.07 0.56
N TRP A 59 -0.45 13.66 -0.19
CA TRP A 59 0.97 13.34 -0.09
C TRP A 59 1.60 13.75 1.25
N LEU A 60 1.29 14.94 1.76
CA LEU A 60 1.83 15.42 3.04
C LEU A 60 1.31 14.59 4.22
N GLN A 61 0.02 14.24 4.20
CA GLN A 61 -0.57 13.36 5.21
C GLN A 61 0.04 11.95 5.16
N ALA A 62 0.24 11.40 3.96
CA ALA A 62 0.91 10.13 3.78
C ALA A 62 2.33 10.13 4.35
N GLU A 63 3.12 11.16 4.05
CA GLU A 63 4.48 11.30 4.57
C GLU A 63 4.50 11.33 6.10
N GLU A 64 3.61 12.11 6.71
CA GLU A 64 3.50 12.21 8.17
C GLU A 64 3.12 10.86 8.82
N LEU A 65 2.18 10.13 8.22
CA LEU A 65 1.76 8.81 8.70
C LEU A 65 2.89 7.77 8.61
N VAL A 66 3.64 7.77 7.52
CA VAL A 66 4.77 6.84 7.34
C VAL A 66 5.91 7.21 8.30
N LYS A 67 6.24 8.50 8.48
CA LYS A 67 7.22 8.95 9.48
C LYS A 67 6.83 8.51 10.89
N LYS A 68 5.57 8.69 11.28
CA LYS A 68 5.03 8.22 12.57
C LYS A 68 5.16 6.69 12.72
N ALA A 69 4.91 5.92 11.67
CA ALA A 69 5.02 4.46 11.69
C ALA A 69 6.47 3.97 11.87
N HIS A 70 7.44 4.67 11.29
CA HIS A 70 8.87 4.36 11.41
C HIS A 70 9.58 5.10 12.56
N ASN A 71 8.83 5.90 13.32
CA ASN A 71 9.33 6.66 14.45
C ASN A 71 10.46 7.67 14.06
N LEU A 72 10.33 8.25 12.86
CA LEU A 72 11.21 9.25 12.26
C LEU A 72 10.84 10.68 12.63
#